data_AF-A0A7J3D3I3-F1
#
_entry.id   AF-A0A7J3D3I3-F1
#
_cell.length_a   1.000
_cell.length_b   1.000
_cell.length_c   1.000
_cell.angle_alpha   90.00
_cell.angle_beta   90.00
_cell.angle_gamma   90.00
#
_symmetry.space_group_name_H-M   'P 1'
#
loop_
_entity.id
_entity.type
_entity.pdbx_description
1 polymer ?
#
loop_
_entity_poly.entity_id
_entity_poly.type
_entity_poly.pdbx_seq_one_letter_code
_entity_poly.pdbx_strand_id
1 'polypeptide(L)'
;STLDYPLTDLEKTGDWILELEDREGGFNVKPNSRFRVLEYTYEAIKALRLLGKKPKFIQSHVDFILECQNANGGFRRSIFAGISTLKDTFYAIGTFAELDLLTL
;
A
#
# COMPACT_ATOMS: atom_id res chain seq x y z
N SER A 1 16.96 -9.87 -20.25
CA SER A 1 17.01 -8.51 -20.78
C SER A 1 16.47 -7.58 -19.71
N THR A 2 17.21 -6.53 -19.37
CA THR A 2 16.67 -5.39 -18.62
C THR A 2 15.86 -4.54 -19.59
N LEU A 3 14.83 -3.84 -19.10
CA LEU A 3 13.98 -3.01 -19.95
C LEU A 3 14.68 -1.74 -20.47
N ASP A 4 15.95 -1.50 -20.11
CA ASP A 4 16.78 -0.32 -20.41
C ASP A 4 16.02 1.02 -20.31
N TYR A 5 15.06 1.11 -19.38
CA TYR A 5 14.25 2.28 -19.11
C TYR A 5 14.49 2.77 -17.68
N PRO A 6 14.98 4.00 -17.48
CA PRO A 6 15.22 4.55 -16.16
C PRO A 6 13.88 4.89 -15.48
N LEU A 7 13.40 4.00 -14.61
CA LEU A 7 12.18 4.26 -13.81
C LEU A 7 12.31 5.51 -12.92
N THR A 8 13.53 5.95 -12.61
CA THR A 8 13.81 7.18 -11.86
C THR A 8 13.38 8.46 -12.58
N ASP A 9 13.18 8.43 -13.89
CA ASP A 9 12.74 9.61 -14.65
C ASP A 9 11.22 9.85 -14.54
N LEU A 10 10.50 9.00 -13.80
CA LEU A 10 9.06 9.05 -13.59
C LEU A 10 8.66 9.87 -12.35
N GLU A 11 9.33 10.99 -12.10
CA GLU A 11 9.09 11.84 -10.92
C GLU A 11 7.60 12.22 -10.76
N LYS A 12 6.96 12.67 -11.85
CA LYS A 12 5.53 13.02 -11.85
C LYS A 12 4.61 11.84 -11.54
N THR A 13 5.01 10.62 -11.91
CA THR A 13 4.24 9.41 -11.57
C THR A 13 4.30 9.14 -10.08
N GLY A 14 5.48 9.28 -9.47
CA GLY A 14 5.65 9.15 -8.03
C GLY A 14 4.88 10.23 -7.26
N ASP A 15 4.91 11.47 -7.74
CA ASP A 15 4.17 12.58 -7.13
C ASP A 15 2.66 12.35 -7.21
N TRP A 16 2.16 11.90 -8.36
CA TRP A 16 0.75 11.53 -8.51
C TRP A 16 0.33 10.40 -7.55
N ILE A 17 1.17 9.38 -7.34
CA ILE A 17 0.88 8.33 -6.35
C ILE A 17 0.82 8.93 -4.94
N LEU A 18 1.76 9.82 -4.59
CA LEU A 18 1.77 10.49 -3.28
C LEU A 18 0.56 11.41 -3.05
N GLU A 19 -0.06 11.94 -4.11
CA GLU A 19 -1.33 12.69 -4.00
C GLU A 19 -2.51 11.80 -3.58
N LEU A 20 -2.42 10.48 -3.78
CA LEU A 20 -3.45 9.51 -3.39
C LEU A 20 -3.31 9.02 -1.95
N GLU A 21 -2.19 9.33 -1.30
CA GLU A 21 -1.87 8.92 0.05
C GLU A 21 -2.85 9.54 1.06
N ASP A 22 -3.47 8.70 1.89
CA ASP A 22 -4.33 9.17 2.97
C ASP A 22 -3.54 9.25 4.29
N ARG A 23 -3.65 10.39 4.97
CA ARG A 23 -3.03 10.63 6.28
C ARG A 23 -3.51 9.66 7.36
N GLU A 24 -4.71 9.11 7.19
CA GLU A 24 -5.29 8.09 8.08
C GLU A 24 -4.92 6.66 7.66
N GLY A 25 -3.95 6.51 6.75
CA GLY A 25 -3.47 5.21 6.27
C GLY A 25 -4.13 4.79 4.97
N GLY A 26 -3.44 3.95 4.18
CA GLY A 26 -3.89 3.51 2.86
C GLY A 26 -3.73 4.53 1.74
N PHE A 27 -4.07 4.09 0.52
CA PHE A 27 -4.09 4.91 -0.70
C PHE A 27 -5.47 4.86 -1.36
N ASN A 28 -5.86 5.99 -1.94
CA ASN A 28 -7.10 6.13 -2.69
C ASN A 28 -6.91 5.72 -4.15
N VAL A 29 -7.97 5.21 -4.80
CA VAL A 29 -7.93 4.85 -6.23
C VAL A 29 -7.72 6.06 -7.15
N LYS A 30 -8.14 7.25 -6.72
CA LYS A 30 -8.06 8.51 -7.45
C LYS A 30 -8.19 9.70 -6.49
N PRO A 31 -7.79 10.91 -6.90
CA PRO A 31 -7.97 12.10 -6.08
C PRO A 31 -9.43 12.29 -5.67
N ASN A 32 -9.65 12.78 -4.44
CA ASN A 32 -10.96 13.03 -3.85
C ASN A 32 -11.86 11.79 -3.65
N SER A 33 -11.32 10.57 -3.80
CA SER A 33 -11.97 9.35 -3.31
C SER A 33 -11.69 9.16 -1.81
N ARG A 34 -12.54 8.41 -1.13
CA ARG A 34 -12.31 7.91 0.24
C ARG A 34 -12.32 6.38 0.32
N PHE A 35 -12.01 5.74 -0.80
CA PHE A 35 -12.07 4.29 -0.94
C PHE A 35 -10.66 3.70 -0.80
N ARG A 36 -10.33 3.32 0.43
CA ARG A 36 -9.04 2.75 0.83
C ARG A 36 -9.18 1.25 1.01
N VAL A 37 -8.35 0.49 0.32
CA VAL A 37 -8.30 -0.98 0.37
C VAL A 37 -6.85 -1.45 0.35
N LEU A 38 -6.61 -2.68 0.82
CA LEU A 38 -5.26 -3.24 0.90
C LEU A 38 -4.56 -3.35 -0.47
N GLU A 39 -5.31 -3.68 -1.53
CA GLU A 39 -4.81 -3.77 -2.91
C GLU A 39 -4.10 -2.48 -3.34
N TYR A 40 -4.79 -1.34 -3.27
CA TYR A 40 -4.22 -0.05 -3.67
C TYR A 40 -3.10 0.41 -2.76
N THR A 41 -3.16 0.04 -1.47
CA THR A 41 -2.11 0.39 -0.50
C THR A 41 -0.81 -0.33 -0.82
N TYR A 42 -0.88 -1.65 -1.06
CA TYR A 42 0.27 -2.44 -1.46
C TYR A 42 0.83 -1.98 -2.82
N GLU A 43 -0.05 -1.81 -3.82
CA GLU A 43 0.34 -1.37 -5.17
C GLU A 43 1.05 -0.01 -5.15
N ALA A 44 0.50 0.96 -4.43
CA ALA A 44 1.07 2.30 -4.32
C ALA A 44 2.43 2.29 -3.61
N ILE A 45 2.54 1.62 -2.45
CA ILE A 45 3.79 1.58 -1.68
C ILE A 45 4.87 0.83 -2.47
N LYS A 46 4.52 -0.28 -3.13
CA LYS A 46 5.47 -1.01 -3.97
C LYS A 46 5.92 -0.18 -5.17
N ALA A 47 5.01 0.53 -5.82
CA ALA A 47 5.35 1.44 -6.91
C ALA A 47 6.28 2.57 -6.43
N LEU A 48 6.00 3.18 -5.28
CA LEU A 48 6.89 4.19 -4.69
C LEU A 48 8.29 3.62 -4.42
N ARG A 49 8.39 2.41 -3.84
CA ARG A 49 9.70 1.76 -3.61
C ARG A 49 10.46 1.54 -4.91
N LEU A 50 9.80 1.04 -5.96
CA LEU A 50 10.40 0.85 -7.29
C LEU A 50 10.86 2.18 -7.92
N LEU A 51 10.18 3.28 -7.61
CA LEU A 51 10.54 4.63 -8.03
C LEU A 51 11.55 5.32 -7.09
N GLY A 52 12.05 4.64 -6.05
CA GLY A 52 12.96 5.22 -5.07
C GLY A 52 12.33 6.26 -4.14
N LYS A 53 11.00 6.33 -4.06
CA LYS A 53 10.24 7.24 -3.19
C LYS A 53 9.70 6.51 -1.96
N LYS A 54 9.24 7.27 -0.97
CA LYS A 54 8.65 6.74 0.28
C LYS A 54 7.30 7.41 0.57
N PRO A 55 6.32 6.67 1.11
CA PRO A 55 5.11 7.26 1.67
C PRO A 55 5.44 8.14 2.88
N LYS A 56 4.58 9.11 3.19
CA LYS A 56 4.73 10.07 4.28
C LYS A 56 4.21 9.52 5.62
N PHE A 57 3.14 8.73 5.60
CA PHE A 57 2.36 8.34 6.78
C PHE A 57 2.51 6.84 7.10
N ILE A 58 3.77 6.38 7.21
CA ILE A 58 4.11 4.96 7.40
C ILE A 58 3.31 4.32 8.55
N GLN A 59 3.28 4.94 9.73
CA GLN A 59 2.57 4.37 10.88
C GLN A 59 1.05 4.27 10.62
N SER A 60 0.45 5.30 10.01
CA SER A 60 -0.96 5.25 9.65
C SER A 60 -1.27 4.12 8.67
N HIS A 61 -0.38 3.84 7.72
CA HIS A 61 -0.53 2.67 6.83
C HIS A 61 -0.51 1.35 7.59
N VAL A 62 0.41 1.22 8.55
CA VAL A 62 0.49 0.03 9.42
C VAL A 62 -0.80 -0.15 10.20
N ASP A 63 -1.29 0.91 10.85
CA ASP A 63 -2.50 0.87 11.66
C ASP A 63 -3.72 0.47 10.81
N PHE A 64 -3.88 1.08 9.63
CA PHE A 64 -4.93 0.72 8.67
C PHE A 64 -4.88 -0.76 8.24
N ILE A 65 -3.68 -1.31 7.99
CA ILE A 65 -3.53 -2.71 7.61
C ILE A 65 -3.87 -3.63 8.78
N LEU A 66 -3.42 -3.31 9.99
CA LEU A 66 -3.72 -4.08 11.20
C LEU A 66 -5.21 -4.07 11.53
N GLU A 67 -5.91 -2.95 11.32
CA GLU A 67 -7.37 -2.89 11.44
C GLU A 67 -8.08 -3.86 10.47
N CYS A 68 -7.47 -4.15 9.32
CA CYS A 68 -7.99 -5.11 8.35
C CYS A 68 -7.73 -6.58 8.73
N GLN A 69 -7.04 -6.87 9.84
CA GLN A 69 -6.86 -8.26 10.30
C GLN A 69 -8.15 -8.79 10.95
N ASN A 70 -8.52 -10.02 10.62
CA ASN A 70 -9.61 -10.74 11.26
C ASN A 70 -9.09 -11.67 12.36
N ALA A 71 -9.97 -12.13 13.25
CA ALA A 71 -9.63 -13.00 14.39
C ALA A 71 -8.98 -14.35 13.98
N ASN A 72 -9.17 -14.79 12.74
CA ASN A 72 -8.53 -16.01 12.21
C ASN A 72 -7.09 -15.77 11.68
N GLY A 73 -6.55 -14.56 11.83
CA GLY A 73 -5.20 -14.18 11.42
C GLY A 73 -5.07 -13.69 9.98
N GLY A 74 -6.03 -14.00 9.10
CA GLY A 74 -6.06 -13.48 7.73
C GLY A 74 -6.63 -12.06 7.65
N PHE A 75 -6.45 -11.40 6.50
CA PHE A 75 -6.86 -10.01 6.30
C PHE A 75 -8.05 -9.89 5.35
N ARG A 76 -8.94 -8.93 5.65
CA ARG A 76 -10.04 -8.50 4.77
C ARG A 76 -9.61 -7.30 3.94
N ARG A 77 -10.31 -7.07 2.82
CA ARG A 77 -9.98 -6.00 1.85
C ARG A 77 -10.02 -4.57 2.43
N SER A 78 -10.90 -4.28 3.40
CA SER A 78 -11.08 -2.96 4.01
C SER A 78 -11.62 -3.04 5.45
N ILE A 79 -11.60 -1.89 6.15
CA ILE A 79 -12.04 -1.79 7.55
C ILE A 79 -13.55 -1.98 7.76
N PHE A 80 -14.39 -1.78 6.73
CA PHE A 80 -15.84 -1.73 6.90
C PHE A 80 -16.51 -3.10 7.13
N ALA A 81 -16.10 -4.13 6.39
CA ALA A 81 -16.51 -5.53 6.56
C ALA A 81 -15.82 -6.40 5.50
N GLY A 82 -15.64 -7.69 5.78
CA GLY A 82 -15.16 -8.65 4.78
C GLY A 82 -14.63 -9.94 5.39
N ILE A 83 -14.44 -10.94 4.54
CA ILE A 83 -13.81 -12.22 4.91
C ILE A 83 -12.30 -12.15 4.71
N SER A 84 -11.58 -13.04 5.38
CA SER A 84 -10.16 -13.24 5.12
C SER A 84 -9.97 -13.89 3.76
N THR A 85 -9.11 -13.31 2.91
CA THR A 85 -8.71 -13.95 1.65
C THR A 85 -7.18 -14.05 1.57
N LEU A 86 -6.69 -15.02 0.80
CA LEU A 86 -5.25 -15.15 0.55
C LEU A 86 -4.70 -13.90 -0.15
N LYS A 87 -5.47 -13.33 -1.10
CA LYS A 87 -5.11 -12.12 -1.85
C LYS A 87 -4.90 -10.93 -0.90
N ASP A 88 -5.87 -10.66 -0.03
CA ASP A 88 -5.81 -9.53 0.90
C ASP A 88 -4.73 -9.74 1.96
N THR A 89 -4.53 -10.98 2.42
CA THR A 89 -3.44 -11.34 3.34
C THR A 89 -2.07 -11.13 2.70
N PHE A 90 -1.90 -11.49 1.42
CA PHE A 90 -0.68 -11.24 0.66
C PHE A 90 -0.38 -9.75 0.56
N TYR A 91 -1.39 -8.91 0.29
CA TYR A 91 -1.20 -7.46 0.25
C TYR A 91 -0.82 -6.86 1.59
N ALA A 92 -1.43 -7.32 2.69
CA ALA A 92 -1.06 -6.88 4.03
C ALA A 92 0.41 -7.17 4.36
N ILE A 93 0.82 -8.44 4.26
CA ILE A 93 2.19 -8.87 4.56
C ILE A 93 3.20 -8.26 3.59
N GLY A 94 2.85 -8.23 2.29
CA GLY A 94 3.66 -7.59 1.26
C GLY A 94 3.90 -6.13 1.58
N THR A 95 2.89 -5.39 2.04
CA THR A 95 3.06 -3.98 2.40
C THR A 95 4.03 -3.79 3.56
N PHE A 96 3.99 -4.63 4.59
CA PHE A 96 4.97 -4.57 5.68
C PHE A 96 6.39 -4.82 5.18
N ALA A 97 6.60 -5.74 4.23
CA ALA A 97 7.90 -5.95 3.61
C ALA A 97 8.36 -4.69 2.84
N GLU A 98 7.47 -4.07 2.06
CA GLU A 98 7.81 -2.89 1.26
C GLU A 98 8.15 -1.67 2.14
N LEU A 99 7.57 -1.57 3.35
CA LEU A 99 7.86 -0.55 4.35
C LEU A 99 9.11 -0.84 5.20
N ASP A 100 9.85 -1.91 4.89
CA ASP A 100 11.01 -2.41 5.66
C ASP A 100 10.66 -2.74 7.13
N LEU A 101 9.41 -3.13 7.39
CA LEU A 101 8.92 -3.51 8.73
C LEU A 101 9.02 -5.01 9.00
N LEU A 102 9.44 -5.80 8.01
CA LEU A 102 9.80 -7.20 8.16
C LEU A 102 11.32 -7.33 8.05
N THR A 103 12.01 -7.28 9.19
CA THR A 103 13.36 -7.86 9.28
C THR A 103 13.19 -9.37 9.38
N LEU A 104 13.41 -10.06 8.27
CA LEU A 104 13.65 -11.50 8.24
C LEU A 104 15.14 -11.79 8.47
#